data_AF-A0A4U9IUM3-F1
#
_entry.id   AF-A0A4U9IUM3-F1
#
_cell.length_a   1.000
_cell.length_b   1.000
_cell.length_c   1.000
_cell.angle_alpha   90.00
_cell.angle_beta   90.00
_cell.angle_gamma   90.00
#
_symmetry.space_group_name_H-M   'P 1'
#
loop_
_entity.id
_entity.type
_entity.pdbx_description
1 polymer ?
#
loop_
_entity_poly.entity_id
_entity_poly.type
_entity_poly.pdbx_seq_one_letter_code
_entity_poly.pdbx_strand_id
1 'polypeptide(L)'
;MTLSKSHVIREQFERCLGIIRQASVEILLLLKVRVAEGKDPRWFLEQLDSARLALGGWARVAKQLNLNDAELSQFTLQLRLLQQRVPQYESGQDVSDNQLIAATRFVTALEHLRLQQPLLTYSTDMGPSDESRQQHAQMQVRTLELMIKGLIMQAWPDPTRLNNHLKTLFNADRVRNWMQQGERNDALGGMMFSELALMLVDKKRVLPLLLVVVQRSVSADADGGAA
;
A
#
# COMPACT_ATOMS: atom_id res chain seq x y z
N MET A 1 20.90 -22.09 2.34
CA MET A 1 19.82 -22.62 1.46
C MET A 1 19.01 -21.44 0.97
N THR A 2 19.07 -21.10 -0.32
CA THR A 2 18.32 -19.97 -0.90
C THR A 2 16.89 -20.41 -1.20
N LEU A 3 15.92 -19.94 -0.39
CA LEU A 3 14.49 -20.15 -0.69
C LEU A 3 14.17 -19.54 -2.07
N SER A 4 13.50 -20.32 -2.93
CA SER A 4 13.03 -19.84 -4.23
C SER A 4 12.07 -18.66 -4.03
N LYS A 5 12.09 -17.66 -4.92
CA LYS A 5 11.23 -16.46 -4.85
C LYS A 5 9.75 -16.81 -4.68
N SER A 6 9.26 -17.83 -5.38
CA SER A 6 7.86 -18.32 -5.26
C SER A 6 7.54 -18.79 -3.83
N HIS A 7 8.48 -19.49 -3.17
CA HIS A 7 8.30 -19.93 -1.80
C HIS A 7 8.17 -18.75 -0.83
N VAL A 8 8.99 -17.71 -1.01
CA VAL A 8 8.95 -16.50 -0.16
C VAL A 8 7.63 -15.75 -0.35
N ILE A 9 7.16 -15.59 -1.58
CA ILE A 9 5.89 -14.92 -1.89
C ILE A 9 4.72 -15.66 -1.24
N ARG A 10 4.68 -17.00 -1.39
CA ARG A 10 3.65 -17.84 -0.79
C ARG A 10 3.65 -17.75 0.74
N GLU A 11 4.82 -17.86 1.37
CA GLU A 11 4.94 -17.77 2.82
C GLU A 11 4.46 -16.40 3.36
N GLN A 12 4.85 -15.30 2.71
CA GLN A 12 4.38 -13.96 3.09
C GLN A 12 2.88 -13.80 2.92
N PHE A 13 2.32 -14.38 1.85
CA PHE A 13 0.88 -14.33 1.61
C PHE A 13 0.11 -15.15 2.66
N GLU A 14 0.59 -16.33 3.01
CA GLU A 14 -0.01 -17.15 4.08
C GLU A 14 0.05 -16.44 5.44
N ARG A 15 1.14 -15.73 5.74
CA ARG A 15 1.24 -14.86 6.92
C ARG A 15 0.20 -13.74 6.88
N CYS A 16 0.04 -13.05 5.74
CA CYS A 16 -1.00 -12.03 5.57
C CYS A 16 -2.39 -12.62 5.83
N LEU A 17 -2.70 -13.78 5.26
CA LEU A 17 -4.00 -14.44 5.50
C LEU A 17 -4.19 -14.84 6.97
N GLY A 18 -3.13 -15.29 7.64
CA GLY A 18 -3.16 -15.56 9.09
C GLY A 18 -3.53 -14.32 9.91
N ILE A 19 -2.88 -13.18 9.63
CA ILE A 19 -3.20 -11.89 10.27
C ILE A 19 -4.65 -11.50 10.01
N ILE A 20 -5.12 -11.62 8.77
CA ILE A 20 -6.49 -11.27 8.38
C ILE A 20 -7.52 -12.15 9.10
N ARG A 21 -7.25 -13.46 9.22
CA ARG A 21 -8.09 -14.39 9.97
C ARG A 21 -8.19 -14.01 11.43
N GLN A 22 -7.05 -13.75 12.08
CA GLN A 22 -7.03 -13.33 13.49
C GLN A 22 -7.80 -12.03 13.69
N ALA A 23 -7.50 -11.01 12.88
CA ALA A 23 -8.15 -9.71 12.98
C ALA A 23 -9.66 -9.80 12.75
N SER A 24 -10.10 -10.66 11.81
CA SER A 24 -11.54 -10.84 11.54
C SER A 24 -12.31 -11.33 12.76
N VAL A 25 -11.74 -12.22 13.57
CA VAL A 25 -12.39 -12.74 14.79
C VAL A 25 -12.56 -11.62 15.83
N GLU A 26 -11.51 -10.85 16.08
CA GLU A 26 -11.54 -9.75 17.05
C GLU A 26 -12.49 -8.63 16.61
N ILE A 27 -12.45 -8.25 15.33
CA ILE A 27 -13.36 -7.26 14.74
C ILE A 27 -14.81 -7.72 14.86
N LEU A 28 -15.12 -8.96 14.50
CA LEU A 28 -16.47 -9.50 14.61
C LEU A 28 -16.94 -9.57 16.07
N LEU A 29 -16.05 -9.92 17.00
CA LEU A 29 -16.35 -9.93 18.43
C LEU A 29 -16.75 -8.54 18.93
N LEU A 30 -16.03 -7.48 18.54
CA LEU A 30 -16.40 -6.09 18.86
C LEU A 30 -17.76 -5.70 18.26
N LEU A 31 -18.08 -6.22 17.07
CA LEU A 31 -19.37 -6.05 16.43
C LEU A 31 -20.48 -6.96 17.01
N LYS A 32 -20.20 -7.66 18.11
CA LYS A 32 -21.09 -8.59 18.82
C LYS A 32 -21.45 -9.85 18.03
N VAL A 33 -20.65 -10.21 17.04
CA VAL A 33 -20.74 -11.47 16.30
C VAL A 33 -19.69 -12.43 16.84
N ARG A 34 -20.14 -13.54 17.45
CA ARG A 34 -19.24 -14.56 18.00
C ARG A 34 -18.92 -15.61 16.95
N VAL A 35 -17.65 -15.76 16.64
CA VAL A 35 -17.12 -16.76 15.70
C VAL A 35 -15.97 -17.50 16.37
N ALA A 36 -15.84 -18.80 16.12
CA ALA A 36 -14.79 -19.62 16.70
C ALA A 36 -13.44 -19.40 16.00
N GLU A 37 -13.45 -19.18 14.69
CA GLU A 37 -12.27 -19.02 13.85
C GLU A 37 -12.54 -18.09 12.67
N GLY A 38 -11.49 -17.42 12.20
CA GLY A 38 -11.51 -16.64 10.97
C GLY A 38 -11.22 -17.52 9.75
N LYS A 39 -11.91 -17.26 8.64
CA LYS A 39 -11.76 -18.04 7.39
C LYS A 39 -11.18 -17.19 6.25
N ASP A 40 -11.68 -17.34 5.04
CA ASP A 40 -11.22 -16.59 3.87
C ASP A 40 -11.85 -15.17 3.80
N PRO A 41 -11.31 -14.28 2.94
CA PRO A 41 -11.83 -12.92 2.80
C PRO A 41 -13.31 -12.82 2.37
N ARG A 42 -13.86 -13.82 1.66
CA ARG A 42 -15.31 -13.84 1.33
C ARG A 42 -16.13 -14.01 2.58
N TRP A 43 -15.77 -15.01 3.37
CA TRP A 43 -16.42 -15.26 4.64
C TRP A 43 -16.39 -14.02 5.55
N PHE A 44 -15.25 -13.30 5.63
CA PHE A 44 -15.18 -12.09 6.45
C PHE A 44 -16.14 -11.00 5.99
N LEU A 45 -16.28 -10.79 4.67
CA LEU A 45 -17.27 -9.85 4.11
C LEU A 45 -18.70 -10.22 4.49
N GLU A 46 -19.04 -11.51 4.37
CA GLU A 46 -20.38 -12.01 4.71
C GLU A 46 -20.71 -11.80 6.20
N GLN A 47 -19.73 -12.03 7.08
CA GLN A 47 -19.90 -11.78 8.51
C GLN A 47 -20.02 -10.28 8.83
N LEU A 48 -19.27 -9.42 8.15
CA LEU A 48 -19.43 -7.96 8.30
C LEU A 48 -20.79 -7.48 7.82
N ASP A 49 -21.30 -8.01 6.71
CA ASP A 49 -22.63 -7.67 6.21
C ASP A 49 -23.74 -8.15 7.15
N SER A 50 -23.56 -9.34 7.73
CA SER A 50 -24.43 -9.87 8.80
C SER A 50 -24.41 -8.99 10.05
N ALA A 51 -23.22 -8.56 10.49
CA ALA A 51 -23.06 -7.64 11.61
C ALA A 51 -23.73 -6.29 11.35
N ARG A 52 -23.61 -5.76 10.12
CA ARG A 52 -24.29 -4.54 9.70
C ARG A 52 -25.80 -4.67 9.81
N LEU A 53 -26.38 -5.77 9.32
CA LEU A 53 -27.82 -6.02 9.41
C LEU A 53 -28.26 -6.08 10.88
N ALA A 54 -27.53 -6.80 11.73
CA ALA A 54 -27.83 -6.91 13.16
C ALA A 54 -27.72 -5.57 13.92
N LEU A 55 -26.75 -4.73 13.57
CA LEU A 55 -26.55 -3.41 14.19
C LEU A 55 -27.48 -2.35 13.62
N GLY A 56 -28.17 -2.61 12.51
CA GLY A 56 -29.11 -1.67 11.88
C GLY A 56 -28.45 -0.64 10.96
N GLY A 57 -27.27 -0.95 10.41
CA GLY A 57 -26.62 -0.15 9.36
C GLY A 57 -25.14 0.14 9.59
N TRP A 58 -24.48 0.65 8.54
CA TRP A 58 -23.04 0.93 8.52
C TRP A 58 -22.61 1.99 9.54
N ALA A 59 -23.47 2.98 9.84
CA ALA A 59 -23.15 4.01 10.83
C ALA A 59 -22.87 3.43 12.24
N ARG A 60 -23.58 2.36 12.62
CA ARG A 60 -23.34 1.69 13.91
C ARG A 60 -22.08 0.83 13.90
N VAL A 61 -21.78 0.21 12.75
CA VAL A 61 -20.52 -0.52 12.53
C VAL A 61 -19.33 0.44 12.63
N ALA A 62 -19.38 1.57 11.91
CA ALA A 62 -18.39 2.65 11.96
C ALA A 62 -18.13 3.10 13.40
N LYS A 63 -19.20 3.39 14.16
CA LYS A 63 -19.11 3.79 15.56
C LYS A 63 -18.42 2.75 16.45
N GLN A 64 -18.73 1.45 16.26
CA GLN A 64 -18.09 0.39 17.05
C GLN A 64 -16.62 0.15 16.66
N LEU A 65 -16.26 0.40 15.42
CA LEU A 65 -14.88 0.30 14.94
C LEU A 65 -14.09 1.61 15.08
N ASN A 66 -14.71 2.66 15.63
CA ASN A 66 -14.16 4.00 15.73
C ASN A 66 -13.63 4.57 14.39
N LEU A 67 -14.37 4.32 13.31
CA LEU A 67 -14.08 4.84 11.96
C LEU A 67 -15.10 5.91 11.56
N ASN A 68 -14.68 6.86 10.73
CA ASN A 68 -15.61 7.74 10.03
C ASN A 68 -16.19 7.07 8.76
N ASP A 69 -17.18 7.69 8.12
CA ASP A 69 -17.88 7.11 6.96
C ASP A 69 -16.94 6.85 5.76
N ALA A 70 -15.95 7.74 5.54
CA ALA A 70 -14.98 7.60 4.46
C ALA A 70 -14.00 6.45 4.73
N GLU A 71 -13.52 6.35 5.98
CA GLU A 71 -12.63 5.28 6.42
C GLU A 71 -13.32 3.91 6.36
N LEU A 72 -14.57 3.81 6.81
CA LEU A 72 -15.34 2.57 6.72
C LEU A 72 -15.59 2.16 5.26
N SER A 73 -15.91 3.14 4.40
CA SER A 73 -16.10 2.89 2.96
C SER A 73 -14.80 2.40 2.31
N GLN A 74 -13.66 3.00 2.67
CA GLN A 74 -12.35 2.57 2.18
C GLN A 74 -11.98 1.17 2.68
N PHE A 75 -12.20 0.89 3.97
CA PHE A 75 -11.95 -0.42 4.57
C PHE A 75 -12.74 -1.53 3.87
N THR A 76 -14.04 -1.33 3.69
CA THR A 76 -14.92 -2.30 3.02
C THR A 76 -14.58 -2.48 1.54
N LEU A 77 -14.18 -1.41 0.84
CA LEU A 77 -13.67 -1.49 -0.53
C LEU A 77 -12.40 -2.33 -0.63
N GLN A 78 -11.42 -2.09 0.25
CA GLN A 78 -10.15 -2.84 0.25
C GLN A 78 -10.38 -4.32 0.50
N LEU A 79 -11.29 -4.67 1.42
CA LEU A 79 -11.66 -6.06 1.66
C LEU A 79 -12.35 -6.71 0.44
N ARG A 80 -13.22 -5.97 -0.27
CA ARG A 80 -13.83 -6.44 -1.51
C ARG A 80 -12.80 -6.67 -2.61
N LEU A 81 -11.84 -5.78 -2.76
CA LEU A 81 -10.75 -5.94 -3.73
C LEU A 81 -9.88 -7.15 -3.40
N LEU A 82 -9.59 -7.38 -2.12
CA LEU A 82 -8.90 -8.58 -1.67
C LEU A 82 -9.70 -9.83 -2.04
N GLN A 83 -10.99 -9.87 -1.75
CA GLN A 83 -11.88 -10.98 -2.08
C GLN A 83 -11.94 -11.30 -3.58
N GLN A 84 -11.93 -10.28 -4.43
CA GLN A 84 -11.92 -10.48 -5.89
C GLN A 84 -10.60 -11.11 -6.37
N ARG A 85 -9.48 -10.76 -5.72
CA ARG A 85 -8.14 -11.28 -6.06
C ARG A 85 -7.83 -12.61 -5.39
N VAL A 86 -8.47 -12.91 -4.26
CA VAL A 86 -8.32 -14.15 -3.50
C VAL A 86 -9.70 -14.79 -3.28
N PRO A 87 -10.29 -15.38 -4.34
CA PRO A 87 -11.59 -16.06 -4.28
C PRO A 87 -11.62 -17.22 -3.28
N GLN A 88 -10.67 -18.13 -3.43
CA GLN A 88 -10.51 -19.38 -2.70
C GLN A 88 -9.02 -19.68 -2.75
N TYR A 89 -8.37 -19.73 -1.58
CA TYR A 89 -6.98 -20.10 -1.46
C TYR A 89 -6.89 -21.34 -0.58
N GLU A 90 -6.29 -22.39 -1.11
CA GLU A 90 -5.90 -23.58 -0.35
C GLU A 90 -4.40 -23.50 -0.05
N SER A 91 -4.02 -23.85 1.18
CA SER A 91 -2.62 -23.80 1.60
C SER A 91 -1.74 -24.60 0.64
N GLY A 92 -0.63 -23.99 0.22
CA GLY A 92 0.30 -24.59 -0.74
C GLY A 92 0.06 -24.25 -2.21
N GLN A 93 -1.07 -23.61 -2.57
CA GLN A 93 -1.28 -23.09 -3.93
C GLN A 93 -0.24 -22.00 -4.29
N ASP A 94 0.09 -21.89 -5.57
CA ASP A 94 0.96 -20.82 -6.06
C ASP A 94 0.27 -19.46 -5.92
N VAL A 95 1.05 -18.47 -5.48
CA VAL A 95 0.57 -17.11 -5.20
C VAL A 95 1.24 -16.13 -6.16
N SER A 96 0.42 -15.33 -6.83
CA SER A 96 0.91 -14.23 -7.66
C SER A 96 1.30 -13.00 -6.82
N ASP A 97 2.23 -12.18 -7.33
CA ASP A 97 2.58 -10.90 -6.70
C ASP A 97 1.36 -10.00 -6.48
N ASN A 98 0.39 -10.02 -7.40
CA ASN A 98 -0.85 -9.26 -7.28
C ASN A 98 -1.72 -9.69 -6.10
N GLN A 99 -1.73 -10.98 -5.77
CA GLN A 99 -2.46 -11.50 -4.60
C GLN A 99 -1.75 -11.12 -3.31
N LEU A 100 -0.42 -11.22 -3.28
CA LEU A 100 0.39 -10.74 -2.15
C LEU A 100 0.18 -9.24 -1.92
N ILE A 101 0.27 -8.42 -2.96
CA ILE A 101 0.04 -6.96 -2.87
C ILE A 101 -1.36 -6.66 -2.33
N ALA A 102 -2.40 -7.37 -2.81
CA ALA A 102 -3.76 -7.18 -2.31
C ALA A 102 -3.89 -7.54 -0.82
N ALA A 103 -3.27 -8.65 -0.39
CA ALA A 103 -3.28 -9.08 1.00
C ALA A 103 -2.53 -8.09 1.90
N THR A 104 -1.32 -7.67 1.51
CA THR A 104 -0.52 -6.67 2.25
C THR A 104 -1.26 -5.34 2.38
N ARG A 105 -1.92 -4.86 1.30
CA ARG A 105 -2.74 -3.64 1.35
C ARG A 105 -3.86 -3.74 2.38
N PHE A 106 -4.46 -4.92 2.53
CA PHE A 106 -5.50 -5.11 3.52
C PHE A 106 -4.94 -5.26 4.94
N VAL A 107 -3.77 -5.88 5.10
CA VAL A 107 -3.04 -5.87 6.40
C VAL A 107 -2.76 -4.43 6.84
N THR A 108 -2.32 -3.54 5.95
CA THR A 108 -2.15 -2.11 6.28
C THR A 108 -3.46 -1.44 6.70
N ALA A 109 -4.60 -1.81 6.10
CA ALA A 109 -5.91 -1.32 6.53
C ALA A 109 -6.26 -1.80 7.95
N LEU A 110 -5.91 -3.04 8.30
CA LEU A 110 -6.07 -3.59 9.64
C LEU A 110 -5.14 -2.90 10.65
N GLU A 111 -3.93 -2.53 10.28
CA GLU A 111 -3.03 -1.75 11.13
C GLU A 111 -3.63 -0.38 11.46
N HIS A 112 -4.14 0.32 10.44
CA HIS A 112 -4.82 1.58 10.62
C HIS A 112 -6.05 1.44 11.53
N LEU A 113 -6.88 0.42 11.30
CA LEU A 113 -8.04 0.15 12.15
C LEU A 113 -7.64 -0.11 13.61
N ARG A 114 -6.56 -0.86 13.86
CA ARG A 114 -6.06 -1.11 15.22
C ARG A 114 -5.61 0.17 15.92
N LEU A 115 -5.01 1.12 15.18
CA LEU A 115 -4.66 2.44 15.73
C LEU A 115 -5.90 3.24 16.14
N GLN A 116 -7.00 3.12 15.40
CA GLN A 116 -8.26 3.81 15.71
C GLN A 116 -9.05 3.12 16.82
N GLN A 117 -8.97 1.80 16.96
CA GLN A 117 -9.74 1.01 17.92
C GLN A 117 -8.81 0.21 18.86
N PRO A 118 -8.42 0.78 20.03
CA PRO A 118 -7.47 0.17 20.95
C PRO A 118 -7.91 -1.17 21.58
N LEU A 119 -9.19 -1.52 21.47
CA LEU A 119 -9.69 -2.82 21.92
C LEU A 119 -9.26 -3.98 21.02
N LEU A 120 -8.76 -3.68 19.81
CA LEU A 120 -8.19 -4.68 18.90
C LEU A 120 -6.74 -4.95 19.28
N THR A 121 -6.40 -6.23 19.44
CA THR A 121 -5.12 -6.69 19.99
C THR A 121 -4.35 -7.63 19.05
N TYR A 122 -4.91 -7.96 17.89
CA TYR A 122 -4.23 -8.79 16.89
C TYR A 122 -2.86 -8.25 16.51
N SER A 123 -1.94 -9.17 16.24
CA SER A 123 -0.60 -8.83 15.74
C SER A 123 -0.62 -8.69 14.22
N THR A 124 0.11 -7.71 13.71
CA THR A 124 0.39 -7.55 12.27
C THR A 124 1.88 -7.79 11.97
N ASP A 125 2.60 -8.38 12.92
CA ASP A 125 4.01 -8.71 12.73
C ASP A 125 4.16 -9.73 11.60
N MET A 126 4.91 -9.34 10.57
CA MET A 126 5.20 -10.16 9.41
C MET A 126 6.40 -11.10 9.65
N GLY A 127 6.87 -11.21 10.90
CA GLY A 127 7.98 -12.03 11.37
C GLY A 127 9.31 -11.28 11.31
N PRO A 128 10.44 -11.93 11.69
CA PRO A 128 11.74 -11.28 11.67
C PRO A 128 12.01 -10.76 10.26
N SER A 129 12.13 -9.44 10.14
CA SER A 129 12.64 -8.81 8.94
C SER A 129 14.06 -9.32 8.75
N ASP A 130 14.28 -10.24 7.81
CA ASP A 130 15.63 -10.51 7.32
C ASP A 130 16.23 -9.13 7.00
N GLU A 131 17.32 -8.73 7.67
CA GLU A 131 17.94 -7.41 7.45
C GLU A 131 18.22 -7.19 5.96
N SER A 132 18.53 -8.28 5.23
CA SER A 132 18.67 -8.29 3.77
C SER A 132 17.40 -7.89 3.01
N ARG A 133 16.20 -8.29 3.47
CA ARG A 133 14.92 -7.85 2.90
C ARG A 133 14.64 -6.38 3.20
N GLN A 134 14.96 -5.91 4.40
CA GLN A 134 14.80 -4.50 4.75
C GLN A 134 15.76 -3.61 3.94
N GLN A 135 17.00 -4.05 3.77
CA GLN A 135 17.97 -3.42 2.87
C GLN A 135 17.49 -3.45 1.42
N HIS A 136 16.96 -4.57 0.92
CA HIS A 136 16.40 -4.66 -0.43
C HIS A 136 15.18 -3.72 -0.61
N ALA A 137 14.28 -3.64 0.37
CA ALA A 137 13.14 -2.73 0.32
C ALA A 137 13.60 -1.26 0.33
N GLN A 138 14.59 -0.91 1.16
CA GLN A 138 15.20 0.42 1.17
C GLN A 138 15.86 0.74 -0.18
N MET A 139 16.60 -0.21 -0.77
CA MET A 139 17.18 -0.06 -2.10
C MET A 139 16.10 0.16 -3.17
N GLN A 140 14.98 -0.58 -3.11
CA GLN A 140 13.86 -0.40 -4.04
C GLN A 140 13.21 0.97 -3.90
N VAL A 141 12.93 1.41 -2.67
CA VAL A 141 12.38 2.75 -2.42
C VAL A 141 13.35 3.83 -2.91
N ARG A 142 14.66 3.66 -2.65
CA ARG A 142 15.69 4.57 -3.16
C ARG A 142 15.74 4.59 -4.68
N THR A 143 15.57 3.44 -5.32
CA THR A 143 15.52 3.34 -6.78
C THR A 143 14.30 4.07 -7.34
N LEU A 144 13.12 3.89 -6.72
CA LEU A 144 11.91 4.64 -7.08
C LEU A 144 12.10 6.15 -6.87
N GLU A 145 12.69 6.57 -5.76
CA GLU A 145 13.00 7.98 -5.48
C GLU A 145 13.89 8.58 -6.59
N LEU A 146 14.97 7.88 -6.98
CA LEU A 146 15.86 8.30 -8.06
C LEU A 146 15.15 8.34 -9.42
N MET A 147 14.27 7.38 -9.72
CA MET A 147 13.45 7.39 -10.94
C MET A 147 12.51 8.60 -10.98
N ILE A 148 11.81 8.89 -9.88
CA ILE A 148 10.90 10.03 -9.78
C ILE A 148 11.67 11.34 -9.96
N LYS A 149 12.82 11.49 -9.30
CA LYS A 149 13.71 12.65 -9.49
C LYS A 149 14.14 12.79 -10.94
N GLY A 150 14.53 11.69 -11.59
CA GLY A 150 14.88 11.67 -13.01
C GLY A 150 13.74 12.15 -13.92
N LEU A 151 12.52 11.66 -13.69
CA LEU A 151 11.33 12.09 -14.44
C LEU A 151 11.00 13.57 -14.22
N ILE A 152 11.11 14.07 -12.99
CA ILE A 152 10.88 15.48 -12.68
C ILE A 152 11.91 16.36 -13.39
N MET A 153 13.20 15.99 -13.36
CA MET A 153 14.26 16.71 -14.06
C MET A 153 14.07 16.70 -15.59
N GLN A 154 13.56 15.61 -16.16
CA GLN A 154 13.21 15.57 -17.59
C GLN A 154 12.02 16.48 -17.92
N ALA A 155 11.01 16.53 -17.05
CA ALA A 155 9.85 17.41 -17.24
C ALA A 155 10.18 18.90 -17.03
N TRP A 156 11.18 19.18 -16.18
CA TRP A 156 11.64 20.52 -15.80
C TRP A 156 13.17 20.62 -15.93
N PRO A 157 13.70 20.71 -17.16
CA PRO A 157 15.14 20.79 -17.40
C PRO A 157 15.76 22.11 -16.93
N ASP A 158 14.94 23.15 -16.70
CA ASP A 158 15.36 24.44 -16.16
C ASP A 158 15.12 24.49 -14.64
N PRO A 159 16.19 24.53 -13.81
CA PRO A 159 16.08 24.53 -12.35
C PRO A 159 15.32 25.75 -11.80
N THR A 160 15.39 26.90 -12.47
CA THR A 160 14.70 28.11 -12.00
C THR A 160 13.18 27.98 -12.16
N ARG A 161 12.74 27.38 -13.28
CA ARG A 161 11.33 27.07 -13.54
C ARG A 161 10.80 26.00 -12.59
N LEU A 162 11.59 24.95 -12.34
CA LEU A 162 11.26 23.92 -11.35
C LEU A 162 11.05 24.56 -9.97
N ASN A 163 11.98 25.39 -9.51
CA ASN A 163 11.88 26.04 -8.22
C ASN A 163 10.66 26.96 -8.12
N ASN A 164 10.33 27.72 -9.16
CA ASN A 164 9.12 28.55 -9.17
C ASN A 164 7.84 27.72 -9.12
N HIS A 165 7.82 26.58 -9.81
CA HIS A 165 6.71 25.63 -9.74
C HIS A 165 6.57 25.00 -8.36
N LEU A 166 7.68 24.55 -7.76
CA LEU A 166 7.71 24.02 -6.39
C LEU A 166 7.20 25.06 -5.38
N LYS A 167 7.59 26.33 -5.51
CA LYS A 167 7.11 27.42 -4.64
C LYS A 167 5.59 27.62 -4.77
N THR A 168 5.05 27.40 -5.97
CA THR A 168 3.61 27.50 -6.23
C THR A 168 2.85 26.32 -5.60
N LEU A 169 3.38 25.11 -5.71
CA LEU A 169 2.75 23.90 -5.17
C LEU A 169 2.87 23.76 -3.66
N PHE A 170 4.01 24.14 -3.09
CA PHE A 170 4.38 23.78 -1.72
C PHE A 170 4.73 24.95 -0.82
N ASN A 171 4.61 26.19 -1.31
CA ASN A 171 5.03 27.45 -0.70
C ASN A 171 6.56 27.70 -0.72
N ALA A 172 6.94 28.98 -0.60
CA ALA A 172 8.33 29.40 -0.78
C ALA A 172 9.26 29.01 0.38
N ASP A 173 8.73 28.94 1.60
CA ASP A 173 9.51 28.62 2.78
C ASP A 173 9.91 27.14 2.81
N ARG A 174 9.02 26.23 2.39
CA ARG A 174 9.38 24.81 2.24
C ARG A 174 10.48 24.60 1.21
N VAL A 175 10.38 25.25 0.06
CA VAL A 175 11.39 25.12 -1.01
C VAL A 175 12.75 25.63 -0.53
N ARG A 176 12.78 26.72 0.26
CA ARG A 176 14.01 27.20 0.90
C ARG A 176 14.59 26.16 1.86
N ASN A 177 13.75 25.53 2.69
CA ASN A 177 14.19 24.48 3.60
C ASN A 177 14.75 23.27 2.85
N TRP A 178 14.11 22.83 1.76
CA TRP A 178 14.61 21.72 0.96
C TRP A 178 15.93 22.04 0.28
N MET A 179 16.11 23.25 -0.25
CA MET A 179 17.40 23.66 -0.83
C MET A 179 18.53 23.70 0.21
N GLN A 180 18.22 23.99 1.48
CA GLN A 180 19.20 23.93 2.57
C GLN A 180 19.56 22.49 2.96
N GLN A 181 18.59 21.57 2.86
CA GLN A 181 18.78 20.15 3.20
C GLN A 181 19.40 19.34 2.06
N GLY A 182 19.14 19.74 0.81
CA GLY A 182 19.68 19.09 -0.38
C GLY A 182 21.13 19.46 -0.65
N GLU A 183 21.88 18.53 -1.23
CA GLU A 183 23.23 18.82 -1.69
C GLU A 183 23.20 19.83 -2.86
N ARG A 184 24.14 20.79 -2.85
CA ARG A 184 24.34 21.76 -3.96
C ARG A 184 23.10 22.62 -4.31
N ASN A 185 22.30 23.02 -3.32
CA ASN A 185 21.08 23.82 -3.54
C ASN A 185 20.02 23.09 -4.41
N ASP A 186 20.05 21.76 -4.44
CA ASP A 186 19.03 20.95 -5.10
C ASP A 186 17.80 20.79 -4.20
N ALA A 187 16.68 21.42 -4.59
CA ALA A 187 15.41 21.28 -3.88
C ALA A 187 14.91 19.83 -3.88
N LEU A 188 15.12 19.05 -4.95
CA LEU A 188 14.65 17.66 -5.00
C LEU A 188 15.41 16.77 -4.02
N GLY A 189 16.68 17.07 -3.76
CA GLY A 189 17.53 16.41 -2.78
C GLY A 189 16.97 16.46 -1.35
N GLY A 190 16.34 17.58 -0.97
CA GLY A 190 15.78 17.79 0.36
C GLY A 190 14.30 17.37 0.53
N MET A 191 13.63 16.91 -0.53
CA MET A 191 12.22 16.51 -0.46
C MET A 191 12.03 15.10 0.09
N MET A 192 10.97 14.90 0.86
CA MET A 192 10.51 13.56 1.27
C MET A 192 9.93 12.78 0.08
N PHE A 193 9.92 11.44 0.16
CA PHE A 193 9.34 10.60 -0.90
C PHE A 193 7.87 10.93 -1.21
N SER A 194 7.07 11.22 -0.19
CA SER A 194 5.67 11.64 -0.35
C SER A 194 5.53 12.96 -1.10
N GLU A 195 6.45 13.90 -0.91
CA GLU A 195 6.47 15.20 -1.58
C GLU A 195 6.91 15.05 -3.05
N LEU A 196 7.88 14.17 -3.33
CA LEU A 196 8.25 13.78 -4.69
C LEU A 196 7.11 13.09 -5.42
N ALA A 197 6.34 12.22 -4.75
CA ALA A 197 5.20 11.54 -5.34
C ALA A 197 4.08 12.52 -5.75
N LEU A 198 3.88 13.60 -4.99
CA LEU A 198 2.90 14.65 -5.34
C LEU A 198 3.26 15.37 -6.65
N MET A 199 4.55 15.46 -7.01
CA MET A 199 4.99 16.02 -8.29
C MET A 199 4.56 15.16 -9.50
N LEU A 200 4.33 13.86 -9.29
CA LEU A 200 3.83 12.96 -10.34
C LEU A 200 2.35 13.19 -10.69
N VAL A 201 1.61 13.87 -9.81
CA VAL A 201 0.17 14.14 -9.98
C VAL A 201 -0.07 15.32 -10.94
N ASP A 202 0.98 16.06 -11.35
CA ASP A 202 0.86 17.05 -12.43
C ASP A 202 0.63 16.35 -13.77
N LYS A 203 -0.66 16.19 -14.09
CA LYS A 203 -1.18 15.50 -15.28
C LYS A 203 -0.66 16.06 -16.59
N LYS A 204 -0.16 17.30 -16.64
CA LYS A 204 0.22 17.95 -17.90
C LYS A 204 1.65 17.66 -18.35
N ARG A 205 2.56 17.27 -17.44
CA ARG A 205 4.01 17.20 -17.77
C ARG A 205 4.68 15.92 -17.34
N VAL A 206 4.41 15.43 -16.14
CA VAL A 206 5.12 14.26 -15.59
C VAL A 206 4.39 12.96 -15.94
N LEU A 207 3.06 12.97 -15.92
CA LEU A 207 2.24 11.80 -16.25
C LEU A 207 2.49 11.22 -17.66
N PRO A 208 2.67 12.02 -18.73
CA PRO A 208 3.01 11.49 -20.05
C PRO A 208 4.38 10.79 -20.10
N LEU A 209 5.39 11.32 -19.40
CA LEU A 209 6.72 10.69 -19.33
C LEU A 209 6.67 9.38 -18.54
N LEU A 210 5.89 9.35 -17.46
CA LEU A 210 5.70 8.16 -16.64
C LEU A 210 4.98 7.06 -17.43
N LEU A 211 3.99 7.41 -18.27
CA LEU A 211 3.34 6.49 -19.20
C LEU A 211 4.33 5.92 -20.23
N VAL A 212 5.21 6.74 -20.80
CA VAL A 212 6.24 6.27 -21.75
C VAL A 212 7.23 5.30 -21.09
N VAL A 213 7.67 5.58 -19.86
CA VAL A 213 8.55 4.69 -19.11
C VAL A 213 7.85 3.36 -18.82
N VAL A 214 6.60 3.39 -18.33
CA VAL A 214 5.83 2.18 -18.03
C VAL A 214 5.56 1.35 -19.29
N GLN A 215 5.21 1.99 -20.42
CA GLN A 215 4.99 1.29 -21.69
C GLN A 215 6.26 0.63 -22.22
N ARG A 216 7.42 1.29 -22.10
CA ARG A 216 8.71 0.70 -22.50
C ARG A 216 9.11 -0.48 -21.62
N SER A 217 8.81 -0.45 -20.33
CA SER A 217 9.04 -1.59 -19.43
C SER A 217 8.20 -2.81 -19.84
N VAL A 218 6.93 -2.61 -20.21
CA VAL A 218 6.04 -3.70 -20.66
C VAL A 218 6.46 -4.30 -22.01
N SER A 219 7.00 -3.50 -22.94
CA SER A 219 7.52 -4.01 -24.21
C SER A 219 8.85 -4.78 -24.07
N ALA A 220 9.71 -4.40 -23.12
CA ALA A 220 10.99 -5.09 -22.89
C ALA A 220 10.80 -6.52 -22.34
N ASP A 221 9.76 -6.77 -21.55
CA ASP A 221 9.41 -8.12 -21.07
C ASP A 221 8.76 -8.99 -22.15
N ALA A 222 8.25 -8.39 -23.24
CA ALA A 222 7.63 -9.13 -24.36
C ALA A 222 8.65 -9.65 -25.38
N ASP A 223 9.77 -8.96 -25.59
CA ASP A 223 10.83 -9.38 -26.53
C ASP A 223 11.85 -10.37 -25.92
N GLY A 224 11.85 -10.57 -24.60
CA GLY A 224 12.74 -11.51 -23.92
C GLY A 224 12.32 -12.99 -23.99
N GLY A 225 11.22 -13.31 -24.68
CA GLY A 225 10.65 -14.66 -24.79
C GLY A 225 10.97 -15.43 -26.06
N ALA A 226 11.80 -14.88 -26.96
CA ALA A 226 12.17 -15.52 -28.22
C ALA A 226 13.69 -15.56 -28.41
N ALA A 227 14.37 -16.39 -27.61
CA ALA A 227 15.69 -16.95 -27.92
C ALA A 227 15.86 -18.29 -27.22
#